data_AF-A0A2E9JKA9-F1
#
_entry.id   AF-A0A2E9JKA9-F1
#
_cell.length_a   1.000
_cell.length_b   1.000
_cell.length_c   1.000
_cell.angle_alpha   90.00
_cell.angle_beta   90.00
_cell.angle_gamma   90.00
#
_symmetry.space_group_name_H-M   'P 1'
#
loop_
_entity.id
_entity.type
_entity.pdbx_description
1 polymer ?
#
loop_
_entity_poly.entity_id
_entity_poly.type
_entity_poly.pdbx_seq_one_letter_code
_entity_poly.pdbx_strand_id
1 'polypeptide(L)'
;MSKAMIITVGGTPTPIIKTINEQKPVFICFLASQKTNDKVVEIKKGLTCNVKSEVVLLDNVNDLLHCYNKSVEAAERMLEKGFTPNDVIIDYTGGTKNMSAAVVLATVSYGFVFSYVGGIERDKEGVGIVINGKEKIYHGINPWDFLAVEEKKKIAILFNSCQYQGAKNLIEELMNKVSPSEKPVFEVLRFLVEGFYKWDMFQHKGAKNCFKRANVDSFIGIAKAKEDARLLKFAQSVKQAYGNLIRIVDCLENSKNICLRLMEDLFENAERRYKEGKVDDAILRLYRIVEMAAQERLLTKHKIDTSDVNRSKVPSDFLHELKKTGKDKKNKKIKIGLYDSYNLLDRLGDNLGKSYFNNKEKFLGIQSARNDSYLAHGIASSKSETYTSLKEFVLTINKEIKNVTTFPHMRI
;
A
#
# COMPACT_ATOMS: atom_id res chain seq x y z
N MET A 1 -2.64 -31.04 -10.35
CA MET A 1 -1.45 -30.58 -9.60
C MET A 1 -1.10 -31.64 -8.57
N SER A 2 0.19 -31.89 -8.38
CA SER A 2 0.71 -32.84 -7.40
C SER A 2 0.63 -32.26 -6.00
N LYS A 3 -0.22 -32.83 -5.12
CA LYS A 3 -0.36 -32.39 -3.74
C LYS A 3 0.66 -33.07 -2.82
N ALA A 4 1.15 -32.37 -1.81
CA ALA A 4 1.93 -32.94 -0.71
C ALA A 4 1.19 -32.76 0.62
N MET A 5 1.52 -33.58 1.62
CA MET A 5 0.92 -33.46 2.96
C MET A 5 1.96 -33.45 4.08
N ILE A 6 1.74 -32.63 5.09
CA ILE A 6 2.38 -32.76 6.41
C ILE A 6 1.30 -33.25 7.38
N ILE A 7 1.55 -34.37 8.06
CA ILE A 7 0.53 -35.03 8.88
C ILE A 7 1.07 -35.34 10.27
N THR A 8 0.41 -34.86 11.32
CA THR A 8 0.72 -35.25 12.71
C THR A 8 0.14 -36.62 13.04
N VAL A 9 0.96 -37.51 13.61
CA VAL A 9 0.60 -38.93 13.83
C VAL A 9 0.34 -39.22 15.30
N GLY A 10 -0.90 -39.62 15.59
CA GLY A 10 -1.38 -40.04 16.91
C GLY A 10 -1.54 -41.55 17.05
N GLY A 11 -2.33 -41.97 18.05
CA GLY A 11 -2.59 -43.39 18.33
C GLY A 11 -3.56 -44.07 17.37
N THR A 12 -4.33 -43.32 16.58
CA THR A 12 -5.41 -43.84 15.72
C THR A 12 -5.11 -43.59 14.24
N PRO A 13 -4.74 -44.63 13.46
CA PRO A 13 -4.42 -44.51 12.03
C PRO A 13 -5.60 -44.22 11.11
N THR A 14 -6.82 -44.69 11.42
CA THR A 14 -7.97 -44.66 10.51
C THR A 14 -8.29 -43.28 9.93
N PRO A 15 -8.35 -42.19 10.72
CA PRO A 15 -8.60 -40.86 10.17
C PRO A 15 -7.51 -40.40 9.20
N ILE A 16 -6.25 -40.74 9.50
CA ILE A 16 -5.09 -40.41 8.65
C ILE A 16 -5.12 -41.20 7.34
N ILE A 17 -5.50 -42.48 7.39
CA ILE A 17 -5.67 -43.29 6.18
C ILE A 17 -6.75 -42.69 5.28
N LYS A 18 -7.88 -42.25 5.87
CA LYS A 18 -9.00 -41.65 5.14
C LYS A 18 -8.58 -40.38 4.38
N THR A 19 -7.93 -39.44 5.06
CA THR A 19 -7.48 -38.17 4.45
C THR A 19 -6.46 -38.39 3.34
N ILE A 20 -5.51 -39.32 3.51
CA ILE A 20 -4.51 -39.63 2.46
C ILE A 20 -5.17 -40.25 1.23
N ASN A 21 -6.09 -41.22 1.42
CA ASN A 21 -6.77 -41.88 0.32
C ASN A 21 -7.69 -40.93 -0.48
N GLU A 22 -8.26 -39.92 0.19
CA GLU A 22 -9.08 -38.90 -0.46
C GLU A 22 -8.22 -37.87 -1.21
N GLN A 23 -7.16 -37.35 -0.57
CA GLN A 23 -6.32 -36.30 -1.17
C GLN A 23 -5.35 -36.82 -2.23
N LYS A 24 -4.99 -38.11 -2.17
CA LYS A 24 -4.04 -38.78 -3.07
C LYS A 24 -2.75 -37.98 -3.30
N PRO A 25 -2.01 -37.62 -2.24
CA PRO A 25 -0.78 -36.85 -2.37
C PRO A 25 0.32 -37.66 -3.04
N VAL A 26 1.28 -36.97 -3.68
CA VAL A 26 2.48 -37.58 -4.24
C VAL A 26 3.60 -37.73 -3.20
N PHE A 27 3.52 -36.98 -2.11
CA PHE A 27 4.51 -36.95 -1.05
C PHE A 27 3.88 -36.66 0.32
N ILE A 28 4.38 -37.31 1.38
CA ILE A 28 3.93 -37.10 2.76
C ILE A 28 5.13 -36.95 3.71
N CYS A 29 5.12 -35.92 4.54
CA CYS A 29 5.99 -35.85 5.72
C CYS A 29 5.15 -36.15 6.97
N PHE A 30 5.46 -37.26 7.64
CA PHE A 30 4.82 -37.63 8.89
C PHE A 30 5.57 -37.01 10.07
N LEU A 31 4.84 -36.28 10.90
CA LEU A 31 5.30 -35.78 12.19
C LEU A 31 4.86 -36.80 13.26
N ALA A 32 5.77 -37.71 13.62
CA ALA A 32 5.49 -38.81 14.55
C ALA A 32 6.40 -38.78 15.77
N SER A 33 5.90 -39.24 16.91
CA SER A 33 6.70 -39.46 18.11
C SER A 33 7.41 -40.81 18.04
N GLN A 34 8.40 -41.03 18.91
CA GLN A 34 9.02 -42.36 19.07
C GLN A 34 7.97 -43.46 19.32
N LYS A 35 6.88 -43.14 20.04
CA LYS A 35 5.79 -44.09 20.35
C LYS A 35 4.80 -44.30 19.21
N THR A 36 4.75 -43.39 18.23
CA THR A 36 3.77 -43.42 17.12
C THR A 36 4.43 -43.66 15.76
N ASN A 37 5.75 -43.84 15.71
CA ASN A 37 6.48 -44.12 14.47
C ASN A 37 6.00 -45.42 13.79
N ASP A 38 5.76 -46.49 14.56
CA ASP A 38 5.25 -47.75 14.02
C ASP A 38 3.85 -47.61 13.39
N LYS A 39 3.07 -46.61 13.84
CA LYS A 39 1.76 -46.30 13.26
C LYS A 39 1.87 -45.77 11.84
N VAL A 40 3.02 -45.19 11.44
CA VAL A 40 3.27 -44.81 10.04
C VAL A 40 3.25 -46.02 9.12
N VAL A 41 3.77 -47.18 9.57
CA VAL A 41 3.74 -48.43 8.80
C VAL A 41 2.30 -48.94 8.65
N GLU A 42 1.52 -48.89 9.73
CA GLU A 42 0.11 -49.26 9.73
C GLU A 42 -0.71 -48.36 8.77
N ILE A 43 -0.48 -47.05 8.81
CA ILE A 43 -1.08 -46.08 7.89
C ILE A 43 -0.75 -46.47 6.45
N LYS A 44 0.53 -46.69 6.12
CA LYS A 44 0.98 -47.05 4.76
C LYS A 44 0.31 -48.32 4.23
N LYS A 45 0.13 -49.34 5.09
CA LYS A 45 -0.56 -50.58 4.70
C LYS A 45 -2.04 -50.37 4.37
N GLY A 46 -2.68 -49.36 4.97
CA GLY A 46 -4.08 -49.02 4.73
C GLY A 46 -4.32 -48.09 3.51
N LEU A 47 -3.25 -47.65 2.84
CA LEU A 47 -3.38 -46.74 1.69
C LEU A 47 -3.76 -47.50 0.42
N THR A 48 -4.63 -46.89 -0.38
CA THR A 48 -4.99 -47.37 -1.72
C THR A 48 -4.07 -46.83 -2.81
N CYS A 49 -3.14 -45.94 -2.45
CA CYS A 49 -2.16 -45.34 -3.35
C CYS A 49 -0.73 -45.59 -2.85
N ASN A 50 0.21 -45.72 -3.79
CA ASN A 50 1.64 -45.73 -3.45
C ASN A 50 2.14 -44.29 -3.34
N VAL A 51 2.72 -43.92 -2.20
CA VAL A 51 3.11 -42.54 -1.89
C VAL A 51 4.51 -42.49 -1.28
N LYS A 52 5.36 -41.60 -1.80
CA LYS A 52 6.65 -41.32 -1.21
C LYS A 52 6.45 -40.63 0.13
N SER A 53 7.24 -40.98 1.13
CA SER A 53 7.09 -40.36 2.44
C SER A 53 8.36 -40.41 3.27
N GLU A 54 8.46 -39.46 4.19
CA GLU A 54 9.48 -39.37 5.21
C GLU A 54 8.84 -39.18 6.59
N VAL A 55 9.64 -39.39 7.64
CA VAL A 55 9.22 -39.16 9.03
C VAL A 55 10.16 -38.13 9.64
N VAL A 56 9.58 -37.09 10.24
CA VAL A 56 10.26 -36.19 11.16
C VAL A 56 9.88 -36.62 12.57
N LEU A 57 10.88 -37.09 13.32
CA LEU A 57 10.68 -37.58 14.68
C LEU A 57 10.55 -36.43 15.69
N LEU A 58 9.51 -36.52 16.52
CA LEU A 58 9.21 -35.62 17.63
C LEU A 58 9.60 -36.30 18.94
N ASP A 59 10.85 -36.10 19.36
CA ASP A 59 11.39 -36.72 20.57
C ASP A 59 10.65 -36.31 21.86
N ASN A 60 10.23 -35.05 21.97
CA ASN A 60 9.44 -34.57 23.11
C ASN A 60 8.09 -33.97 22.66
N VAL A 61 7.05 -34.80 22.63
CA VAL A 61 5.69 -34.38 22.25
C VAL A 61 4.98 -33.48 23.27
N ASN A 62 5.54 -33.32 24.47
CA ASN A 62 5.02 -32.44 25.51
C ASN A 62 5.71 -31.07 25.51
N ASP A 63 6.80 -30.90 24.75
CA ASP A 63 7.45 -29.62 24.53
C ASP A 63 6.91 -28.96 23.25
N LEU A 64 6.18 -27.87 23.43
CA LEU A 64 5.58 -27.14 22.32
C LEU A 64 6.65 -26.52 21.40
N LEU A 65 7.76 -26.02 21.95
CA LEU A 65 8.84 -25.41 21.16
C LEU A 65 9.58 -26.45 20.32
N HIS A 66 9.85 -27.62 20.90
CA HIS A 66 10.40 -28.75 20.17
C HIS A 66 9.48 -29.17 19.01
N CYS A 67 8.19 -29.33 19.28
CA CYS A 67 7.21 -29.66 18.25
C CYS A 67 7.13 -28.58 17.16
N TYR A 68 7.23 -27.30 17.55
CA TYR A 68 7.22 -26.16 16.64
C TYR A 68 8.41 -26.21 15.68
N ASN A 69 9.63 -26.33 16.21
CA ASN A 69 10.85 -26.39 15.39
C ASN A 69 10.84 -27.57 14.42
N LYS A 70 10.36 -28.74 14.86
CA LYS A 70 10.19 -29.91 13.98
C LYS A 70 9.12 -29.72 12.91
N SER A 71 8.09 -28.94 13.20
CA SER A 71 7.07 -28.58 12.21
C SER A 71 7.60 -27.58 11.17
N VAL A 72 8.45 -26.63 11.59
CA VAL A 72 9.19 -25.73 10.68
C VAL A 72 10.10 -26.53 9.75
N GLU A 73 10.90 -27.46 10.31
CA GLU A 73 11.76 -28.37 9.54
C GLU A 73 10.96 -29.13 8.47
N ALA A 74 9.79 -29.67 8.83
CA ALA A 74 8.91 -30.36 7.88
C ALA A 74 8.36 -29.43 6.77
N ALA A 75 8.04 -28.18 7.11
CA ALA A 75 7.56 -27.18 6.17
C ALA A 75 8.63 -26.75 5.16
N GLU A 76 9.85 -26.47 5.64
CA GLU A 76 10.99 -26.09 4.80
C GLU A 76 11.32 -27.20 3.80
N ARG A 77 11.31 -28.46 4.24
CA ARG A 77 11.51 -29.60 3.35
C ARG A 77 10.47 -29.72 2.24
N MET A 78 9.22 -29.32 2.48
CA MET A 78 8.22 -29.30 1.41
C MET A 78 8.58 -28.28 0.33
N LEU A 79 9.03 -27.09 0.74
CA LEU A 79 9.45 -26.04 -0.19
C LEU A 79 10.73 -26.43 -0.95
N GLU A 80 11.72 -27.01 -0.27
CA GLU A 80 12.96 -27.51 -0.89
C GLU A 80 12.70 -28.58 -1.95
N LYS A 81 11.66 -29.40 -1.77
CA LYS A 81 11.21 -30.39 -2.76
C LYS A 81 10.41 -29.78 -3.92
N GLY A 82 10.21 -28.47 -3.93
CA GLY A 82 9.55 -27.72 -5.01
C GLY A 82 8.04 -27.68 -4.95
N PHE A 83 7.41 -28.08 -3.83
CA PHE A 83 5.95 -27.93 -3.69
C PHE A 83 5.59 -26.46 -3.48
N THR A 84 4.59 -25.98 -4.23
CA THR A 84 4.05 -24.63 -3.99
C THR A 84 3.19 -24.62 -2.74
N PRO A 85 3.09 -23.51 -2.00
CA PRO A 85 2.33 -23.50 -0.75
C PRO A 85 0.88 -23.98 -0.86
N ASN A 86 0.16 -23.59 -1.92
CA ASN A 86 -1.23 -24.01 -2.14
C ASN A 86 -1.38 -25.50 -2.45
N ASP A 87 -0.30 -26.21 -2.79
CA ASP A 87 -0.28 -27.65 -3.04
C ASP A 87 0.07 -28.47 -1.79
N VAL A 88 0.43 -27.83 -0.68
CA VAL A 88 0.77 -28.50 0.58
C VAL A 88 -0.43 -28.45 1.54
N ILE A 89 -0.85 -29.62 2.00
CA ILE A 89 -1.94 -29.78 2.96
C ILE A 89 -1.40 -30.15 4.34
N ILE A 90 -1.79 -29.40 5.36
CA ILE A 90 -1.50 -29.68 6.77
C ILE A 90 -2.68 -30.41 7.37
N ASP A 91 -2.45 -31.66 7.76
CA ASP A 91 -3.43 -32.46 8.49
C ASP A 91 -3.00 -32.62 9.95
N TYR A 92 -3.70 -31.91 10.83
CA TYR A 92 -3.43 -31.88 12.27
C TYR A 92 -4.38 -32.77 13.09
N THR A 93 -5.02 -33.75 12.43
CA THR A 93 -6.02 -34.66 13.01
C THR A 93 -5.45 -35.53 14.12
N GLY A 94 -4.25 -36.08 13.89
CA GLY A 94 -3.57 -36.96 14.83
C GLY A 94 -2.57 -36.22 15.72
N GLY A 95 -2.06 -36.91 16.73
CA GLY A 95 -1.01 -36.40 17.61
C GLY A 95 -1.53 -35.83 18.93
N THR A 96 -0.62 -35.32 19.75
CA THR A 96 -0.96 -34.62 20.99
C THR A 96 -1.46 -33.21 20.69
N LYS A 97 -2.09 -32.56 21.68
CA LYS A 97 -2.49 -31.14 21.56
C LYS A 97 -1.29 -30.23 21.20
N ASN A 98 -0.11 -30.51 21.77
CA ASN A 98 1.09 -29.74 21.47
C ASN A 98 1.59 -29.97 20.05
N MET A 99 1.50 -31.20 19.52
CA MET A 99 1.83 -31.48 18.11
C MET A 99 0.90 -30.73 17.16
N SER A 100 -0.42 -30.82 17.37
CA SER A 100 -1.41 -30.14 16.53
C SER A 100 -1.26 -28.61 16.62
N ALA A 101 -1.10 -28.05 17.83
CA ALA A 101 -0.90 -26.61 18.01
C ALA A 101 0.41 -26.14 17.37
N ALA A 102 1.50 -26.88 17.55
CA ALA A 102 2.81 -26.56 16.98
C ALA A 102 2.79 -26.55 15.45
N VAL A 103 2.23 -27.58 14.80
CA VAL A 103 2.20 -27.64 13.34
C VAL A 103 1.36 -26.50 12.75
N VAL A 104 0.26 -26.12 13.43
CA VAL A 104 -0.52 -24.96 13.00
C VAL A 104 0.27 -23.67 13.17
N LEU A 105 0.84 -23.41 14.35
CA LEU A 105 1.63 -22.19 14.59
C LEU A 105 2.84 -22.06 13.66
N ALA A 106 3.51 -23.18 13.38
CA ALA A 106 4.69 -23.21 12.51
C ALA A 106 4.34 -22.94 11.05
N THR A 107 3.22 -23.47 10.56
CA THR A 107 2.94 -23.49 9.12
C THR A 107 1.94 -22.43 8.65
N VAL A 108 1.30 -21.71 9.57
CA VAL A 108 0.27 -20.71 9.24
C VAL A 108 0.77 -19.58 8.31
N SER A 109 2.05 -19.21 8.42
CA SER A 109 2.67 -18.13 7.62
C SER A 109 3.09 -18.58 6.22
N TYR A 110 3.12 -19.88 5.94
CA TYR A 110 3.66 -20.42 4.69
C TYR A 110 2.68 -20.34 3.51
N GLY A 111 1.37 -20.23 3.76
CA GLY A 111 0.35 -20.27 2.69
C GLY A 111 -0.19 -21.68 2.40
N PHE A 112 0.04 -22.63 3.32
CA PHE A 112 -0.46 -24.00 3.19
C PHE A 112 -1.97 -24.10 3.47
N VAL A 113 -2.59 -25.17 2.95
CA VAL A 113 -4.01 -25.45 3.16
C VAL A 113 -4.17 -26.38 4.35
N PHE A 114 -5.18 -26.16 5.18
CA PHE A 114 -5.40 -26.92 6.40
C PHE A 114 -6.58 -27.87 6.25
N SER A 115 -6.41 -29.07 6.79
CA SER A 115 -7.45 -30.09 6.87
C SER A 115 -7.45 -30.74 8.25
N TYR A 116 -8.64 -31.13 8.69
CA TYR A 116 -8.78 -32.02 9.84
C TYR A 116 -9.94 -32.99 9.61
N VAL A 117 -9.82 -34.18 10.18
CA VAL A 117 -10.86 -35.20 10.14
C VAL A 117 -11.62 -35.19 11.46
N GLY A 118 -12.88 -34.75 11.40
CA GLY A 118 -13.83 -34.84 12.50
C GLY A 118 -14.69 -36.10 12.40
N GLY A 119 -15.66 -36.21 13.29
CA GLY A 119 -16.68 -37.27 13.26
C GLY A 119 -18.07 -36.66 13.33
N ILE A 120 -19.02 -37.25 12.60
CA ILE A 120 -20.45 -36.93 12.73
C ILE A 120 -20.98 -37.48 14.06
N GLU A 121 -20.41 -38.60 14.52
CA GLU A 121 -20.69 -39.25 15.80
C GLU A 121 -19.38 -39.60 16.51
N ARG A 122 -19.39 -39.50 17.84
CA ARG A 122 -18.30 -39.90 18.73
C ARG A 122 -18.85 -40.82 19.82
N ASP A 123 -18.01 -41.74 20.30
CA ASP A 123 -18.36 -42.54 21.46
C ASP A 123 -18.44 -41.67 22.74
N LYS A 124 -18.83 -42.28 23.86
CA LYS A 124 -19.01 -41.60 25.16
C LYS A 124 -19.87 -40.35 25.04
N GLU A 125 -21.08 -40.52 24.50
CA GLU A 125 -22.08 -39.45 24.37
C GLU A 125 -21.57 -38.20 23.62
N GLY A 126 -20.67 -38.39 22.66
CA GLY A 126 -20.15 -37.30 21.82
C GLY A 126 -18.79 -36.75 22.26
N VAL A 127 -18.23 -37.18 23.39
CA VAL A 127 -17.00 -36.60 23.98
C VAL A 127 -15.74 -37.40 23.67
N GLY A 128 -15.88 -38.67 23.30
CA GLY A 128 -14.73 -39.54 23.05
C GLY A 128 -14.26 -39.56 21.59
N ILE A 129 -13.80 -40.73 21.14
CA ILE A 129 -13.21 -40.91 19.81
C ILE A 129 -14.30 -41.01 18.73
N VAL A 130 -13.95 -40.63 17.50
CA VAL A 130 -14.85 -40.75 16.35
C VAL A 130 -15.16 -42.23 16.09
N ILE A 131 -16.44 -42.55 15.92
CA ILE A 131 -16.89 -43.91 15.58
C ILE A 131 -16.39 -44.25 14.17
N ASN A 132 -15.80 -45.44 14.01
CA ASN A 132 -15.24 -45.90 12.74
C ASN A 132 -16.30 -45.87 11.62
N GLY A 133 -15.96 -45.25 10.48
CA GLY A 133 -16.86 -45.06 9.33
C GLY A 133 -17.74 -43.81 9.39
N LYS A 134 -17.75 -43.08 10.51
CA LYS A 134 -18.50 -41.81 10.70
C LYS A 134 -17.61 -40.57 10.57
N GLU A 135 -16.40 -40.72 10.03
CA GLU A 135 -15.48 -39.60 9.89
C GLU A 135 -15.92 -38.64 8.78
N LYS A 136 -15.70 -37.35 8.96
CA LYS A 136 -15.94 -36.32 7.95
C LYS A 136 -14.69 -35.46 7.82
N ILE A 137 -14.20 -35.28 6.60
CA ILE A 137 -13.06 -34.40 6.35
C ILE A 137 -13.56 -32.98 6.22
N TYR A 138 -12.94 -32.08 6.98
CA TYR A 138 -13.14 -30.65 6.87
C TYR A 138 -11.95 -30.09 6.09
N HIS A 139 -12.22 -29.70 4.84
CA HIS A 139 -11.23 -29.21 3.88
C HIS A 139 -11.17 -27.69 3.87
N GLY A 140 -10.06 -27.17 3.32
CA GLY A 140 -10.09 -25.88 2.62
C GLY A 140 -10.02 -24.64 3.51
N ILE A 141 -9.53 -24.77 4.75
CA ILE A 141 -9.19 -23.59 5.54
C ILE A 141 -7.83 -23.11 5.04
N ASN A 142 -7.78 -21.99 4.33
CA ASN A 142 -6.53 -21.24 4.17
C ASN A 142 -6.46 -20.24 5.33
N PRO A 143 -5.57 -20.41 6.32
CA PRO A 143 -5.48 -19.49 7.45
C PRO A 143 -5.16 -18.06 7.04
N TRP A 144 -4.59 -17.84 5.85
CA TRP A 144 -4.43 -16.49 5.31
C TRP A 144 -5.74 -15.78 5.08
N ASP A 145 -6.87 -16.45 4.88
CA ASP A 145 -8.15 -15.74 4.79
C ASP A 145 -8.50 -15.03 6.12
N PHE A 146 -8.03 -15.57 7.24
CA PHE A 146 -8.19 -14.99 8.58
C PHE A 146 -7.03 -14.05 8.95
N LEU A 147 -5.79 -14.47 8.70
CA LEU A 147 -4.58 -13.66 8.98
C LEU A 147 -4.46 -12.45 8.05
N ALA A 148 -5.05 -12.49 6.86
CA ALA A 148 -5.11 -11.35 5.96
C ALA A 148 -5.77 -10.13 6.61
N VAL A 149 -6.57 -10.27 7.66
CA VAL A 149 -7.11 -9.12 8.41
C VAL A 149 -5.99 -8.27 9.01
N GLU A 150 -5.00 -8.88 9.66
CA GLU A 150 -3.87 -8.14 10.24
C GLU A 150 -2.95 -7.58 9.15
N GLU A 151 -2.77 -8.30 8.05
CA GLU A 151 -1.98 -7.79 6.93
C GLU A 151 -2.68 -6.67 6.16
N LYS A 152 -4.01 -6.73 5.99
CA LYS A 152 -4.84 -5.64 5.43
C LYS A 152 -4.71 -4.39 6.29
N LYS A 153 -4.67 -4.52 7.63
CA LYS A 153 -4.37 -3.40 8.53
C LYS A 153 -2.97 -2.84 8.29
N LYS A 154 -1.93 -3.68 8.12
CA LYS A 154 -0.57 -3.22 7.79
C LYS A 154 -0.53 -2.48 6.45
N ILE A 155 -1.20 -2.99 5.42
CA ILE A 155 -1.35 -2.31 4.12
C ILE A 155 -2.02 -0.95 4.33
N ALA A 156 -3.10 -0.88 5.12
CA ALA A 156 -3.78 0.38 5.42
C ALA A 156 -2.89 1.37 6.16
N ILE A 157 -2.11 0.92 7.16
CA ILE A 157 -1.15 1.75 7.89
C ILE A 157 -0.09 2.32 6.93
N LEU A 158 0.51 1.47 6.11
CA LEU A 158 1.51 1.90 5.12
C LEU A 158 0.91 2.88 4.11
N PHE A 159 -0.28 2.61 3.60
CA PHE A 159 -0.98 3.49 2.67
C PHE A 159 -1.30 4.85 3.29
N ASN A 160 -1.86 4.87 4.49
CA ASN A 160 -2.27 6.09 5.20
C ASN A 160 -1.08 6.93 5.69
N SER A 161 0.11 6.31 5.81
CA SER A 161 1.39 6.99 6.12
C SER A 161 2.21 7.33 4.87
N CYS A 162 1.59 7.31 3.68
CA CYS A 162 2.20 7.59 2.38
C CYS A 162 3.37 6.65 1.99
N GLN A 163 3.52 5.52 2.67
CA GLN A 163 4.50 4.48 2.36
C GLN A 163 3.99 3.53 1.26
N TYR A 164 3.60 4.10 0.12
CA TYR A 164 2.92 3.36 -0.95
C TYR A 164 3.76 2.22 -1.53
N GLN A 165 5.08 2.40 -1.67
CA GLN A 165 5.95 1.33 -2.16
C GLN A 165 5.98 0.15 -1.19
N GLY A 166 6.06 0.41 0.11
CA GLY A 166 5.98 -0.64 1.15
C GLY A 166 4.63 -1.36 1.12
N ALA A 167 3.52 -0.62 1.00
CA ALA A 167 2.19 -1.20 0.86
C ALA A 167 2.08 -2.09 -0.37
N LYS A 168 2.64 -1.67 -1.52
CA LYS A 168 2.64 -2.45 -2.76
C LYS A 168 3.43 -3.75 -2.61
N ASN A 169 4.64 -3.68 -2.05
CA ASN A 169 5.48 -4.86 -1.85
C ASN A 169 4.77 -5.90 -0.96
N LEU A 170 4.13 -5.43 0.12
CA LEU A 170 3.35 -6.29 1.01
C LEU A 170 2.16 -6.93 0.28
N ILE A 171 1.43 -6.17 -0.53
CA ILE A 171 0.33 -6.71 -1.36
C ILE A 171 0.84 -7.82 -2.29
N GLU A 172 1.95 -7.58 -2.99
CA GLU A 172 2.54 -8.55 -3.93
C GLU A 172 3.00 -9.83 -3.24
N GLU A 173 3.55 -9.73 -2.02
CA GLU A 173 3.88 -10.90 -1.21
C GLU A 173 2.63 -11.71 -0.85
N LEU A 174 1.58 -11.04 -0.39
CA LEU A 174 0.35 -11.69 0.09
C LEU A 174 -0.46 -12.32 -1.04
N MET A 175 -0.40 -11.77 -2.25
CA MET A 175 -1.06 -12.36 -3.42
C MET A 175 -0.63 -13.80 -3.72
N ASN A 176 0.57 -14.20 -3.28
CA ASN A 176 1.07 -15.57 -3.41
C ASN A 176 0.51 -16.52 -2.34
N LYS A 177 -0.03 -15.98 -1.24
CA LYS A 177 -0.45 -16.72 -0.04
C LYS A 177 -1.96 -16.78 0.14
N VAL A 178 -2.68 -15.74 -0.28
CA VAL A 178 -4.15 -15.64 -0.13
C VAL A 178 -4.89 -16.60 -1.05
N SER A 179 -6.10 -17.00 -0.62
CA SER A 179 -6.97 -17.85 -1.41
C SER A 179 -7.41 -17.19 -2.75
N PRO A 180 -7.81 -17.98 -3.76
CA PRO A 180 -8.27 -17.44 -5.04
C PRO A 180 -9.41 -16.42 -4.96
N SER A 181 -10.28 -16.51 -3.94
CA SER A 181 -11.40 -15.59 -3.73
C SER A 181 -10.97 -14.20 -3.25
N GLU A 182 -9.80 -14.09 -2.59
CA GLU A 182 -9.24 -12.81 -2.14
C GLU A 182 -8.36 -12.12 -3.20
N LYS A 183 -7.77 -12.89 -4.13
CA LYS A 183 -6.87 -12.36 -5.18
C LYS A 183 -7.43 -11.14 -5.94
N PRO A 184 -8.71 -11.08 -6.34
CA PRO A 184 -9.25 -9.90 -7.02
C PRO A 184 -9.15 -8.62 -6.20
N VAL A 185 -9.35 -8.68 -4.87
CA VAL A 185 -9.23 -7.51 -3.99
C VAL A 185 -7.78 -7.02 -3.96
N PHE A 186 -6.83 -7.94 -3.74
CA PHE A 186 -5.41 -7.58 -3.66
C PHE A 186 -4.87 -7.05 -4.99
N GLU A 187 -5.31 -7.59 -6.14
CA GLU A 187 -4.90 -7.08 -7.46
C GLU A 187 -5.40 -5.65 -7.70
N VAL A 188 -6.64 -5.34 -7.30
CA VAL A 188 -7.15 -3.97 -7.37
C VAL A 188 -6.35 -3.05 -6.45
N LEU A 189 -6.14 -3.45 -5.19
CA LEU A 189 -5.35 -2.68 -4.23
C LEU A 189 -3.93 -2.42 -4.75
N ARG A 190 -3.28 -3.41 -5.37
CA ARG A 190 -1.94 -3.27 -5.96
C ARG A 190 -1.88 -2.12 -6.96
N PHE A 191 -2.83 -2.07 -7.90
CA PHE A 191 -2.91 -0.99 -8.87
C PHE A 191 -3.28 0.36 -8.25
N LEU A 192 -4.18 0.39 -7.27
CA LEU A 192 -4.55 1.63 -6.58
C LEU A 192 -3.35 2.21 -5.82
N VAL A 193 -2.64 1.40 -5.03
CA VAL A 193 -1.46 1.82 -4.28
C VAL A 193 -0.37 2.33 -5.23
N GLU A 194 -0.10 1.62 -6.33
CA GLU A 194 0.84 2.11 -7.35
C GLU A 194 0.38 3.42 -8.00
N GLY A 195 -0.93 3.57 -8.23
CA GLY A 195 -1.51 4.79 -8.76
C GLY A 195 -1.30 5.98 -7.82
N PHE A 196 -1.59 5.80 -6.53
CA PHE A 196 -1.37 6.84 -5.53
C PHE A 196 0.11 7.17 -5.35
N TYR A 197 1.00 6.17 -5.40
CA TYR A 197 2.45 6.40 -5.42
C TYR A 197 2.87 7.30 -6.58
N LYS A 198 2.45 6.97 -7.80
CA LYS A 198 2.76 7.77 -8.99
C LYS A 198 2.17 9.17 -8.91
N TRP A 199 0.95 9.31 -8.42
CA TRP A 199 0.31 10.61 -8.24
C TRP A 199 1.09 11.45 -7.25
N ASP A 200 1.50 10.87 -6.12
CA ASP A 200 2.26 11.56 -5.09
C ASP A 200 3.67 12.02 -5.53
N MET A 201 4.17 11.44 -6.62
CA MET A 201 5.39 11.81 -7.33
C MET A 201 5.13 12.71 -8.56
N PHE A 202 3.93 13.27 -8.69
CA PHE A 202 3.47 14.10 -9.82
C PHE A 202 3.51 13.39 -11.20
N GLN A 203 3.51 12.06 -11.22
CA GLN A 203 3.39 11.26 -12.44
C GLN A 203 1.91 11.03 -12.79
N HIS A 204 1.12 12.10 -12.94
CA HIS A 204 -0.35 12.04 -13.02
C HIS A 204 -0.88 11.14 -14.15
N LYS A 205 -0.24 11.14 -15.32
CA LYS A 205 -0.63 10.23 -16.43
C LYS A 205 -0.41 8.77 -16.07
N GLY A 206 0.74 8.46 -15.45
CA GLY A 206 1.06 7.13 -14.96
C GLY A 206 0.08 6.67 -13.89
N ALA A 207 -0.28 7.58 -12.97
CA ALA A 207 -1.32 7.34 -11.98
C ALA A 207 -2.68 7.03 -12.63
N LYS A 208 -3.16 7.86 -13.57
CA LYS A 208 -4.44 7.66 -14.28
C LYS A 208 -4.51 6.27 -14.92
N ASN A 209 -3.41 5.81 -15.53
CA ASN A 209 -3.32 4.48 -16.11
C ASN A 209 -3.43 3.36 -15.06
N CYS A 210 -2.80 3.51 -13.90
CA CYS A 210 -2.93 2.56 -12.79
C CYS A 210 -4.37 2.49 -12.27
N PHE A 211 -5.04 3.62 -12.05
CA PHE A 211 -6.45 3.64 -11.63
C PHE A 211 -7.39 3.03 -12.68
N LYS A 212 -7.12 3.26 -13.98
CA LYS A 212 -7.86 2.60 -15.06
C LYS A 212 -7.71 1.08 -15.01
N ARG A 213 -6.48 0.57 -14.78
CA ARG A 213 -6.20 -0.87 -14.62
C ARG A 213 -6.83 -1.46 -13.37
N ALA A 214 -6.89 -0.70 -12.29
CA ALA A 214 -7.57 -1.08 -11.06
C ALA A 214 -9.09 -1.24 -11.24
N ASN A 215 -9.66 -0.70 -12.33
CA ASN A 215 -11.09 -0.69 -12.61
C ASN A 215 -11.91 -0.23 -11.38
N VAL A 216 -11.76 1.06 -11.04
CA VAL A 216 -12.34 1.66 -9.83
C VAL A 216 -13.86 1.42 -9.71
N ASP A 217 -14.59 1.33 -10.84
CA ASP A 217 -16.02 1.02 -10.81
C ASP A 217 -16.29 -0.43 -10.39
N SER A 218 -15.54 -1.39 -10.92
CA SER A 218 -15.62 -2.78 -10.47
C SER A 218 -15.21 -2.95 -9.01
N PHE A 219 -14.30 -2.12 -8.48
CA PHE A 219 -13.91 -2.18 -7.07
C PHE A 219 -15.07 -1.93 -6.10
N ILE A 220 -15.98 -1.01 -6.43
CA ILE A 220 -17.21 -0.77 -5.66
C ILE A 220 -18.10 -2.02 -5.67
N GLY A 221 -18.19 -2.70 -6.81
CA GLY A 221 -18.94 -3.96 -6.94
C GLY A 221 -18.36 -5.06 -6.05
N ILE A 222 -17.04 -5.21 -6.03
CA ILE A 222 -16.33 -6.16 -5.16
C ILE A 222 -16.63 -5.87 -3.68
N ALA A 223 -16.55 -4.59 -3.28
CA ALA A 223 -16.82 -4.21 -1.89
C ALA A 223 -18.26 -4.52 -1.45
N LYS A 224 -19.25 -4.28 -2.32
CA LYS A 224 -20.65 -4.63 -2.06
C LYS A 224 -20.87 -6.13 -1.96
N ALA A 225 -20.29 -6.91 -2.88
CA ALA A 225 -20.43 -8.36 -2.88
C ALA A 225 -19.82 -9.02 -1.64
N LYS A 226 -18.83 -8.37 -1.01
CA LYS A 226 -18.22 -8.79 0.26
C LYS A 226 -18.94 -8.26 1.51
N GLU A 227 -19.97 -7.43 1.35
CA GLU A 227 -20.69 -6.77 2.45
C GLU A 227 -19.76 -5.97 3.40
N ASP A 228 -18.63 -5.47 2.88
CA ASP A 228 -17.64 -4.72 3.67
C ASP A 228 -17.87 -3.21 3.53
N ALA A 229 -18.53 -2.63 4.53
CA ALA A 229 -18.83 -1.20 4.58
C ALA A 229 -17.58 -0.31 4.59
N ARG A 230 -16.47 -0.78 5.18
CA ARG A 230 -15.23 0.00 5.28
C ARG A 230 -14.51 0.02 3.93
N LEU A 231 -14.42 -1.13 3.28
CA LEU A 231 -13.91 -1.26 1.91
C LEU A 231 -14.76 -0.46 0.90
N LEU A 232 -16.09 -0.48 1.06
CA LEU A 232 -17.00 0.29 0.20
C LEU A 232 -16.77 1.79 0.32
N LYS A 233 -16.64 2.31 1.55
CA LYS A 233 -16.33 3.72 1.80
C LYS A 233 -15.00 4.11 1.18
N PHE A 234 -13.98 3.27 1.31
CA PHE A 234 -12.68 3.49 0.67
C PHE A 234 -12.80 3.53 -0.85
N ALA A 235 -13.50 2.56 -1.46
CA ALA A 235 -13.71 2.51 -2.92
C ALA A 235 -14.43 3.76 -3.46
N GLN A 236 -15.43 4.28 -2.73
CA GLN A 236 -16.13 5.51 -3.08
C GLN A 236 -15.20 6.74 -3.03
N SER A 237 -14.38 6.86 -1.99
CA SER A 237 -13.40 7.94 -1.88
C SER A 237 -12.31 7.84 -2.96
N VAL A 238 -11.89 6.62 -3.33
CA VAL A 238 -10.99 6.38 -4.47
C VAL A 238 -11.63 6.85 -5.78
N LYS A 239 -12.91 6.58 -6.00
CA LYS A 239 -13.64 7.04 -7.20
C LYS A 239 -13.69 8.57 -7.28
N GLN A 240 -13.95 9.25 -6.18
CA GLN A 240 -13.92 10.71 -6.12
C GLN A 240 -12.52 11.26 -6.44
N ALA A 241 -11.48 10.70 -5.80
CA ALA A 241 -10.09 11.08 -6.05
C ALA A 241 -9.70 10.86 -7.53
N TYR A 242 -10.10 9.73 -8.11
CA TYR A 242 -9.84 9.43 -9.51
C TYR A 242 -10.46 10.46 -10.47
N GLY A 243 -11.70 10.90 -10.19
CA GLY A 243 -12.34 11.98 -10.96
C GLY A 243 -11.54 13.29 -10.93
N ASN A 244 -10.93 13.62 -9.79
CA ASN A 244 -10.07 14.79 -9.68
C ASN A 244 -8.73 14.60 -10.41
N LEU A 245 -8.14 13.41 -10.34
CA LEU A 245 -6.94 13.06 -11.11
C LEU A 245 -7.16 13.20 -12.63
N ILE A 246 -8.31 12.74 -13.12
CA ILE A 246 -8.67 12.90 -14.55
C ILE A 246 -8.64 14.39 -14.92
N ARG A 247 -9.29 15.24 -14.13
CA ARG A 247 -9.30 16.69 -14.38
C ARG A 247 -7.91 17.31 -14.34
N ILE A 248 -7.01 16.84 -13.46
CA ILE A 248 -5.60 17.26 -13.43
C ILE A 248 -4.91 16.89 -14.75
N VAL A 249 -5.05 15.64 -15.18
CA VAL A 249 -4.44 15.16 -16.43
C VAL A 249 -4.98 15.94 -17.63
N ASP A 250 -6.28 16.17 -17.69
CA ASP A 250 -6.91 16.91 -18.79
C ASP A 250 -6.41 18.37 -18.83
N CYS A 251 -6.19 19.00 -17.66
CA CYS A 251 -5.54 20.32 -17.61
C CYS A 251 -4.14 20.29 -18.25
N LEU A 252 -3.32 19.30 -17.89
CA LEU A 252 -1.94 19.15 -18.39
C LEU A 252 -1.87 18.81 -19.88
N GLU A 253 -2.88 18.11 -20.41
CA GLU A 253 -2.95 17.72 -21.83
C GLU A 253 -3.45 18.85 -22.71
N ASN A 254 -4.45 19.61 -22.26
CA ASN A 254 -5.01 20.73 -23.02
C ASN A 254 -4.16 22.00 -22.90
N SER A 255 -3.36 22.13 -21.84
CA SER A 255 -2.52 23.29 -21.59
C SER A 255 -1.28 22.88 -20.80
N LYS A 256 -0.09 23.24 -21.30
CA LYS A 256 1.16 23.06 -20.53
C LYS A 256 1.35 24.14 -19.44
N ASN A 257 0.36 25.01 -19.26
CA ASN A 257 0.44 26.12 -18.33
C ASN A 257 0.03 25.72 -16.92
N ILE A 258 0.58 26.44 -15.95
CA ILE A 258 0.18 26.35 -14.56
C ILE A 258 -1.31 26.73 -14.43
N CYS A 259 -2.03 26.04 -13.56
CA CYS A 259 -3.42 26.37 -13.24
C CYS A 259 -3.71 26.11 -11.75
N LEU A 260 -4.86 26.62 -11.27
CA LEU A 260 -5.31 26.48 -9.89
C LEU A 260 -5.32 25.02 -9.42
N ARG A 261 -5.78 24.09 -10.27
CA ARG A 261 -5.89 22.67 -9.93
C ARG A 261 -4.53 22.03 -9.61
N LEU A 262 -3.46 22.45 -10.30
CA LEU A 262 -2.11 21.96 -10.01
C LEU A 262 -1.58 22.52 -8.69
N MET A 263 -1.94 23.76 -8.35
CA MET A 263 -1.60 24.35 -7.05
C MET A 263 -2.35 23.65 -5.91
N GLU A 264 -3.63 23.32 -6.08
CA GLU A 264 -4.42 22.55 -5.11
C GLU A 264 -3.86 21.14 -4.90
N ASP A 265 -3.41 20.47 -5.97
CA ASP A 265 -2.76 19.15 -5.88
C ASP A 265 -1.41 19.21 -5.14
N LEU A 266 -0.59 20.22 -5.47
CA LEU A 266 0.68 20.47 -4.81
C LEU A 266 0.52 20.83 -3.33
N PHE A 267 -0.55 21.56 -2.98
CA PHE A 267 -0.87 21.92 -1.60
C PHE A 267 -1.14 20.66 -0.77
N GLU A 268 -1.99 19.75 -1.24
CA GLU A 268 -2.24 18.49 -0.53
C GLU A 268 -1.02 17.59 -0.46
N ASN A 269 -0.17 17.62 -1.49
CA ASN A 269 1.09 16.91 -1.44
C ASN A 269 2.04 17.49 -0.38
N ALA A 270 2.06 18.82 -0.20
CA ALA A 270 2.79 19.46 0.91
C ALA A 270 2.24 19.05 2.29
N GLU A 271 0.91 18.99 2.44
CA GLU A 271 0.26 18.49 3.67
C GLU A 271 0.68 17.05 4.00
N ARG A 272 0.78 16.17 2.99
CA ARG A 272 1.22 14.79 3.18
C ARG A 272 2.67 14.71 3.62
N ARG A 273 3.58 15.45 2.97
CA ARG A 273 5.00 15.52 3.38
C ARG A 273 5.16 16.02 4.81
N TYR A 274 4.38 17.04 5.21
CA TYR A 274 4.41 17.53 6.59
C TYR A 274 3.92 16.48 7.59
N LYS A 275 2.82 15.77 7.28
CA LYS A 275 2.30 14.67 8.12
C LYS A 275 3.28 13.51 8.28
N GLU A 276 4.16 13.27 7.30
CA GLU A 276 5.26 12.31 7.40
C GLU A 276 6.46 12.81 8.22
N GLY A 277 6.44 14.06 8.70
CA GLY A 277 7.57 14.68 9.38
C GLY A 277 8.64 15.24 8.44
N LYS A 278 8.40 15.26 7.12
CA LYS A 278 9.33 15.80 6.11
C LYS A 278 9.09 17.31 5.92
N VAL A 279 9.50 18.09 6.92
CA VAL A 279 9.18 19.53 7.01
C VAL A 279 9.79 20.33 5.85
N ASP A 280 11.08 20.13 5.54
CA ASP A 280 11.75 20.80 4.43
C ASP A 280 11.06 20.54 3.07
N ASP A 281 10.71 19.28 2.80
CA ASP A 281 9.95 18.88 1.62
C ASP A 281 8.60 19.60 1.50
N ALA A 282 7.89 19.75 2.62
CA ALA A 282 6.60 20.44 2.66
C ALA A 282 6.76 21.94 2.38
N ILE A 283 7.76 22.58 2.97
CA ILE A 283 8.07 24.01 2.76
C ILE A 283 8.41 24.27 1.28
N LEU A 284 9.25 23.44 0.66
CA LEU A 284 9.59 23.59 -0.76
C LEU A 284 8.36 23.58 -1.67
N ARG A 285 7.40 22.69 -1.38
CA ARG A 285 6.15 22.58 -2.14
C ARG A 285 5.26 23.80 -1.96
N LEU A 286 5.09 24.27 -0.73
CA LEU A 286 4.32 25.49 -0.47
C LEU A 286 4.98 26.73 -1.10
N TYR A 287 6.31 26.82 -1.06
CA TYR A 287 7.04 27.90 -1.70
C TYR A 287 6.82 27.89 -3.22
N ARG A 288 6.84 26.69 -3.83
CA ARG A 288 6.53 26.51 -5.25
C ARG A 288 5.12 26.97 -5.60
N ILE A 289 4.14 26.81 -4.70
CA ILE A 289 2.77 27.33 -4.89
C ILE A 289 2.76 28.87 -4.96
N VAL A 290 3.56 29.55 -4.11
CA VAL A 290 3.69 31.01 -4.16
C VAL A 290 4.22 31.45 -5.54
N GLU A 291 5.23 30.76 -6.07
CA GLU A 291 5.73 31.04 -7.42
C GLU A 291 4.69 30.75 -8.50
N MET A 292 4.02 29.60 -8.42
CA MET A 292 3.00 29.18 -9.38
C MET A 292 1.83 30.17 -9.43
N ALA A 293 1.43 30.75 -8.30
CA ALA A 293 0.33 31.71 -8.23
C ALA A 293 0.63 32.97 -9.05
N ALA A 294 1.84 33.54 -8.92
CA ALA A 294 2.22 34.71 -9.71
C ALA A 294 2.37 34.38 -11.21
N GLN A 295 2.98 33.22 -11.52
CA GLN A 295 3.17 32.74 -12.89
C GLN A 295 1.82 32.52 -13.60
N GLU A 296 0.89 31.84 -12.94
CA GLU A 296 -0.47 31.61 -13.44
C GLU A 296 -1.19 32.94 -13.67
N ARG A 297 -1.21 33.82 -12.66
CA ARG A 297 -1.96 35.09 -12.73
C ARG A 297 -1.46 36.01 -13.84
N LEU A 298 -0.13 36.14 -13.98
CA LEU A 298 0.47 36.93 -15.06
C LEU A 298 0.11 36.35 -16.42
N LEU A 299 0.15 35.03 -16.58
CA LEU A 299 -0.11 34.38 -17.85
C LEU A 299 -1.60 34.41 -18.22
N THR A 300 -2.50 34.10 -17.30
CA THR A 300 -3.93 33.93 -17.62
C THR A 300 -4.67 35.25 -17.73
N LYS A 301 -4.44 36.18 -16.79
CA LYS A 301 -5.12 37.49 -16.75
C LYS A 301 -4.40 38.56 -17.56
N HIS A 302 -3.08 38.64 -17.45
CA HIS A 302 -2.27 39.71 -18.09
C HIS A 302 -1.62 39.27 -19.41
N LYS A 303 -1.68 37.98 -19.75
CA LYS A 303 -1.05 37.40 -20.95
C LYS A 303 0.47 37.66 -21.00
N ILE A 304 1.13 37.56 -19.84
CA ILE A 304 2.56 37.75 -19.66
C ILE A 304 3.19 36.42 -19.24
N ASP A 305 4.13 35.92 -20.03
CA ASP A 305 4.94 34.75 -19.68
C ASP A 305 6.17 35.19 -18.88
N THR A 306 6.29 34.71 -17.64
CA THR A 306 7.43 35.03 -16.75
C THR A 306 8.79 34.51 -17.26
N SER A 307 8.79 33.56 -18.19
CA SER A 307 10.00 33.03 -18.84
C SER A 307 10.41 33.80 -20.10
N ASP A 308 9.48 34.60 -20.65
CA ASP A 308 9.68 35.40 -21.85
C ASP A 308 8.78 36.63 -21.85
N VAL A 309 9.10 37.58 -20.97
CA VAL A 309 8.26 38.75 -20.72
C VAL A 309 8.23 39.66 -21.95
N ASN A 310 7.04 39.85 -22.52
CA ASN A 310 6.83 40.81 -23.60
C ASN A 310 6.94 42.24 -23.08
N ARG A 311 7.93 42.98 -23.58
CA ARG A 311 8.25 44.34 -23.17
C ARG A 311 7.08 45.31 -23.33
N SER A 312 6.23 45.14 -24.34
CA SER A 312 5.11 46.06 -24.57
C SER A 312 4.01 45.97 -23.51
N LYS A 313 4.01 44.91 -22.69
CA LYS A 313 3.01 44.66 -21.63
C LYS A 313 3.48 45.05 -20.24
N VAL A 314 4.68 45.62 -20.13
CA VAL A 314 5.27 46.02 -18.86
C VAL A 314 5.29 47.55 -18.77
N PRO A 315 4.91 48.14 -17.63
CA PRO A 315 5.03 49.59 -17.42
C PRO A 315 6.45 50.10 -17.71
N SER A 316 6.56 51.26 -18.38
CA SER A 316 7.82 51.86 -18.83
C SER A 316 8.89 51.94 -17.73
N ASP A 317 8.45 52.33 -16.54
CA ASP A 317 9.34 52.61 -15.42
C ASP A 317 9.94 51.30 -14.88
N PHE A 318 9.15 50.22 -14.91
CA PHE A 318 9.59 48.90 -14.49
C PHE A 318 10.43 48.16 -15.55
N LEU A 319 10.20 48.43 -16.84
CA LEU A 319 11.04 47.90 -17.92
C LEU A 319 12.52 48.27 -17.74
N HIS A 320 12.80 49.47 -17.22
CA HIS A 320 14.16 49.92 -16.99
C HIS A 320 14.82 49.15 -15.83
N GLU A 321 14.08 48.85 -14.76
CA GLU A 321 14.52 48.00 -13.65
C GLU A 321 14.82 46.57 -14.14
N LEU A 322 13.90 45.96 -14.88
CA LEU A 322 14.05 44.59 -15.41
C LEU A 322 15.24 44.43 -16.37
N LYS A 323 15.60 45.48 -17.12
CA LYS A 323 16.78 45.45 -18.01
C LYS A 323 18.10 45.32 -17.25
N LYS A 324 18.14 45.72 -15.97
CA LYS A 324 19.33 45.63 -15.11
C LYS A 324 19.47 44.24 -14.48
N THR A 325 18.36 43.58 -14.15
CA THR A 325 18.35 42.34 -13.35
C THR A 325 17.95 41.07 -14.11
N GLY A 326 17.20 41.17 -15.21
CA GLY A 326 16.46 40.04 -15.82
C GLY A 326 16.95 39.55 -17.19
N LYS A 327 18.25 39.56 -17.48
CA LYS A 327 18.76 39.02 -18.76
C LYS A 327 19.13 37.54 -18.66
N ASP A 328 18.44 36.69 -19.41
CA ASP A 328 19.04 35.45 -19.88
C ASP A 328 20.10 35.81 -20.95
N LYS A 329 21.37 35.86 -20.53
CA LYS A 329 22.51 36.28 -21.37
C LYS A 329 22.65 35.40 -22.63
N LYS A 330 22.09 34.19 -22.66
CA LYS A 330 22.16 33.28 -23.81
C LYS A 330 21.04 33.50 -24.84
N ASN A 331 19.81 33.75 -24.41
CA ASN A 331 18.62 33.68 -25.29
C ASN A 331 17.95 35.02 -25.62
N LYS A 332 18.47 36.16 -25.13
CA LYS A 332 17.85 37.51 -25.28
C LYS A 332 16.42 37.64 -24.71
N LYS A 333 15.89 36.62 -24.05
CA LYS A 333 14.60 36.63 -23.35
C LYS A 333 14.70 37.35 -22.00
N ILE A 334 13.60 37.96 -21.57
CA ILE A 334 13.48 38.54 -20.22
C ILE A 334 12.77 37.52 -19.35
N LYS A 335 13.51 36.90 -18.43
CA LYS A 335 12.98 36.00 -17.42
C LYS A 335 12.95 36.71 -16.08
N ILE A 336 11.81 36.67 -15.41
CA ILE A 336 11.61 37.33 -14.11
C ILE A 336 11.44 36.30 -12.99
N GLY A 337 12.01 36.61 -11.82
CA GLY A 337 11.92 35.78 -10.62
C GLY A 337 10.63 36.03 -9.84
N LEU A 338 10.53 35.41 -8.66
CA LEU A 338 9.36 35.51 -7.79
C LEU A 338 9.02 36.96 -7.42
N TYR A 339 10.01 37.68 -6.88
CA TYR A 339 9.83 39.06 -6.44
C TYR A 339 9.37 39.96 -7.58
N ASP A 340 10.06 39.89 -8.73
CA ASP A 340 9.74 40.68 -9.92
C ASP A 340 8.36 40.33 -10.48
N SER A 341 7.92 39.08 -10.37
CA SER A 341 6.59 38.66 -10.79
C SER A 341 5.49 39.31 -9.93
N TYR A 342 5.67 39.35 -8.60
CA TYR A 342 4.73 40.03 -7.72
C TYR A 342 4.79 41.56 -7.85
N ASN A 343 5.99 42.15 -8.02
CA ASN A 343 6.18 43.58 -8.29
C ASN A 343 5.44 43.99 -9.57
N LEU A 344 5.56 43.20 -10.63
CA LEU A 344 4.80 43.42 -11.86
C LEU A 344 3.29 43.35 -11.63
N LEU A 345 2.80 42.35 -10.91
CA LEU A 345 1.37 42.23 -10.58
C LEU A 345 0.85 43.43 -9.80
N ASP A 346 1.60 43.91 -8.81
CA ASP A 346 1.22 45.06 -7.99
C ASP A 346 1.15 46.35 -8.81
N ARG A 347 2.17 46.59 -9.66
CA ARG A 347 2.20 47.73 -10.60
C ARG A 347 1.10 47.67 -11.65
N LEU A 348 0.65 46.47 -12.04
CA LEU A 348 -0.53 46.27 -12.88
C LEU A 348 -1.86 46.42 -12.10
N GLY A 349 -1.79 46.77 -10.81
CA GLY A 349 -2.94 46.95 -9.94
C GLY A 349 -3.63 45.65 -9.50
N ASP A 350 -3.00 44.49 -9.72
CA ASP A 350 -3.58 43.19 -9.43
C ASP A 350 -3.64 42.89 -7.94
N ASN A 351 -4.79 42.37 -7.48
CA ASN A 351 -5.02 42.05 -6.07
C ASN A 351 -4.05 40.99 -5.53
N LEU A 352 -3.56 40.07 -6.37
CA LEU A 352 -2.56 39.09 -5.93
C LEU A 352 -1.21 39.76 -5.62
N GLY A 353 -0.79 40.72 -6.45
CA GLY A 353 0.39 41.56 -6.21
C GLY A 353 0.27 42.36 -4.92
N LYS A 354 -0.84 43.11 -4.79
CA LYS A 354 -1.14 43.90 -3.58
C LYS A 354 -1.14 43.05 -2.31
N SER A 355 -1.79 41.88 -2.36
CA SER A 355 -1.86 40.96 -1.21
C SER A 355 -0.48 40.45 -0.79
N TYR A 356 0.39 40.15 -1.75
CA TYR A 356 1.78 39.77 -1.46
C TYR A 356 2.54 40.90 -0.77
N PHE A 357 2.48 42.13 -1.30
CA PHE A 357 3.21 43.26 -0.69
C PHE A 357 2.68 43.67 0.68
N ASN A 358 1.37 43.58 0.90
CA ASN A 358 0.76 43.77 2.22
C ASN A 358 1.25 42.75 3.26
N ASN A 359 1.79 41.61 2.82
CA ASN A 359 2.31 40.54 3.68
C ASN A 359 3.82 40.29 3.46
N LYS A 360 4.54 41.23 2.84
CA LYS A 360 5.93 41.04 2.39
C LYS A 360 6.89 40.72 3.54
N GLU A 361 6.78 41.41 4.67
CA GLU A 361 7.65 41.19 5.84
C GLU A 361 7.54 39.74 6.36
N LYS A 362 6.31 39.21 6.45
CA LYS A 362 6.08 37.80 6.81
C LYS A 362 6.75 36.85 5.83
N PHE A 363 6.63 37.13 4.53
CA PHE A 363 7.26 36.32 3.50
C PHE A 363 8.79 36.37 3.53
N LEU A 364 9.39 37.54 3.77
CA LEU A 364 10.85 37.69 3.87
C LEU A 364 11.42 36.86 5.03
N GLY A 365 10.74 36.85 6.19
CA GLY A 365 11.13 35.98 7.31
C GLY A 365 11.09 34.49 6.95
N ILE A 366 10.04 34.05 6.25
CA ILE A 366 9.92 32.68 5.75
C ILE A 366 11.02 32.36 4.73
N GLN A 367 11.29 33.28 3.81
CA GLN A 367 12.29 33.11 2.75
C GLN A 367 13.70 32.99 3.35
N SER A 368 14.01 33.77 4.37
CA SER A 368 15.28 33.65 5.11
C SER A 368 15.39 32.28 5.77
N ALA A 369 14.37 31.86 6.53
CA ALA A 369 14.37 30.56 7.19
C ALA A 369 14.49 29.38 6.20
N ARG A 370 13.84 29.49 5.03
CA ARG A 370 14.00 28.52 3.93
C ARG A 370 15.42 28.52 3.39
N ASN A 371 16.03 29.68 3.17
CA ASN A 371 17.37 29.76 2.58
C ASN A 371 18.44 29.12 3.46
N ASP A 372 18.28 29.19 4.78
CA ASP A 372 19.16 28.54 5.75
C ASP A 372 18.99 27.01 5.81
N SER A 373 17.94 26.48 5.18
CA SER A 373 17.57 25.07 5.27
C SER A 373 18.37 24.15 4.34
N TYR A 374 18.49 22.88 4.73
CA TYR A 374 19.32 21.87 4.06
C TYR A 374 18.95 21.61 2.60
N LEU A 375 17.64 21.68 2.24
CA LEU A 375 17.19 21.47 0.85
C LEU A 375 17.19 22.76 0.01
N ALA A 376 17.75 23.84 0.54
CA ALA A 376 17.85 25.14 -0.12
C ALA A 376 19.31 25.55 -0.33
N HIS A 377 19.82 26.48 0.47
CA HIS A 377 21.18 27.02 0.34
C HIS A 377 22.00 26.90 1.63
N GLY A 378 21.41 26.44 2.73
CA GLY A 378 22.06 26.28 4.02
C GLY A 378 22.14 24.82 4.46
N ILE A 379 22.29 24.61 5.76
CA ILE A 379 22.51 23.30 6.38
C ILE A 379 21.62 23.06 7.63
N ALA A 380 20.73 24.00 7.97
CA ALA A 380 19.83 23.87 9.10
C ALA A 380 18.63 22.97 8.76
N SER A 381 18.09 22.30 9.78
CA SER A 381 16.79 21.62 9.65
C SER A 381 15.65 22.65 9.75
N SER A 382 14.66 22.55 8.86
CA SER A 382 13.51 23.45 8.91
C SER A 382 12.62 23.17 10.12
N LYS A 383 12.05 24.24 10.69
CA LYS A 383 11.11 24.16 11.81
C LYS A 383 9.66 24.11 11.35
N SER A 384 8.80 23.48 12.14
CA SER A 384 7.35 23.39 11.89
C SER A 384 6.67 24.76 11.83
N GLU A 385 7.16 25.75 12.56
CA GLU A 385 6.64 27.12 12.55
C GLU A 385 6.82 27.79 11.18
N THR A 386 7.92 27.49 10.48
CA THR A 386 8.17 28.00 9.13
C THR A 386 7.15 27.42 8.14
N TYR A 387 6.86 26.12 8.25
CA TYR A 387 5.81 25.48 7.45
C TYR A 387 4.44 26.09 7.72
N THR A 388 4.03 26.22 8.98
CA THR A 388 2.73 26.79 9.37
C THR A 388 2.59 28.23 8.87
N SER A 389 3.63 29.05 9.07
CA SER A 389 3.66 30.45 8.62
C SER A 389 3.54 30.56 7.11
N LEU A 390 4.22 29.69 6.36
CA LEU A 390 4.15 29.65 4.90
C LEU A 390 2.79 29.15 4.39
N LYS A 391 2.22 28.12 5.03
CA LYS A 391 0.88 27.61 4.71
C LYS A 391 -0.17 28.71 4.84
N GLU A 392 -0.16 29.44 5.96
CA GLU A 392 -1.04 30.58 6.18
C GLU A 392 -0.83 31.69 5.15
N PHE A 393 0.43 31.99 4.82
CA PHE A 393 0.76 32.96 3.78
C PHE A 393 0.17 32.55 2.43
N VAL A 394 0.35 31.29 1.99
CA VAL A 394 -0.22 30.76 0.75
C VAL A 394 -1.74 30.96 0.71
N LEU A 395 -2.44 30.59 1.78
CA LEU A 395 -3.91 30.71 1.87
C LEU A 395 -4.37 32.19 1.91
N THR A 396 -3.54 33.08 2.46
CA THR A 396 -3.82 34.52 2.54
C THR A 396 -3.76 35.17 1.17
N ILE A 397 -2.70 34.90 0.39
CA ILE A 397 -2.49 35.53 -0.91
C ILE A 397 -3.28 34.83 -2.03
N ASN A 398 -3.53 33.52 -1.88
CA ASN A 398 -4.23 32.71 -2.87
C ASN A 398 -5.49 32.06 -2.26
N LYS A 399 -6.50 32.89 -2.01
CA LYS A 399 -7.79 32.49 -1.41
C LYS A 399 -8.59 31.51 -2.27
N GLU A 400 -8.17 31.23 -3.50
CA GLU A 400 -8.85 30.32 -4.43
C GLU A 400 -8.52 28.85 -4.18
N ILE A 401 -7.43 28.55 -3.44
CA ILE A 401 -7.08 27.17 -3.04
C ILE A 401 -8.12 26.70 -2.02
N LYS A 402 -9.11 25.95 -2.49
CA LYS A 402 -10.24 25.46 -1.66
C LYS A 402 -10.63 24.02 -1.98
N ASN A 403 -10.48 23.58 -3.24
CA ASN A 403 -10.93 22.27 -3.70
C ASN A 403 -9.79 21.26 -3.71
N VAL A 404 -9.08 21.21 -2.59
CA VAL A 404 -7.97 20.29 -2.37
C VAL A 404 -8.43 18.83 -2.46
N THR A 405 -7.66 18.00 -3.18
CA THR A 405 -7.96 16.57 -3.28
C THR A 405 -7.17 15.80 -2.24
N THR A 406 -7.81 15.57 -1.09
CA THR A 406 -7.24 14.71 -0.05
C THR A 406 -7.29 13.26 -0.50
N PHE A 407 -6.17 12.55 -0.39
CA PHE A 407 -6.12 11.13 -0.68
C PHE A 407 -7.03 10.36 0.29
N PRO A 408 -7.71 9.30 -0.18
CA PRO A 408 -8.64 8.54 0.64
C PRO A 408 -7.91 7.92 1.84
N HIS A 409 -8.63 7.73 2.95
CA HIS A 409 -8.11 6.97 4.09
C HIS A 409 -8.52 5.51 3.96
N MET A 410 -7.55 4.61 3.86
CA MET A 410 -7.80 3.17 3.77
C MET A 410 -8.22 2.63 5.15
N ARG A 411 -9.38 1.99 5.20
CA ARG A 411 -9.89 1.25 6.35
C ARG A 411 -10.36 -0.09 5.80
N ILE A 412 -9.49 -1.09 5.81
CA ILE A 412 -9.75 -2.44 5.28
C ILE A 412 -9.34 -3.50 6.29
#